data_AF-A0A937R7Z2-F1
#
_entry.id   AF-A0A937R7Z2-F1
#
_cell.length_a   1.000
_cell.length_b   1.000
_cell.length_c   1.000
_cell.angle_alpha   90.00
_cell.angle_beta   90.00
_cell.angle_gamma   90.00
#
_symmetry.space_group_name_H-M   'P 1'
#
loop_
_entity.id
_entity.type
_entity.pdbx_description
1 polymer ?
#
loop_
_entity_poly.entity_id
_entity_poly.type
_entity_poly.pdbx_seq_one_letter_code
_entity_poly.pdbx_strand_id
1 'polypeptide(L)' 'MGRPVRDDADTLLDAAAGLVTERGPAGVTMSAVARGVSTQRSVYHHFPDRAALLPALWLRTLARSRTP' A
#
# COMPACT_ATOMS: atom_id res chain seq x y z
N MET A 1 21.03 13.22 3.86
CA MET A 1 19.94 13.99 3.24
C MET A 1 18.68 13.12 3.22
N GLY A 2 17.87 13.20 4.28
CA GLY A 2 16.66 12.39 4.42
C GLY A 2 15.52 13.02 3.62
N ARG A 3 15.01 12.29 2.62
CA ARG A 3 13.71 12.62 2.03
C ARG A 3 12.70 12.54 3.17
N PRO A 4 11.90 13.59 3.45
CA PRO A 4 10.83 13.46 4.43
C PRO A 4 9.94 12.31 3.98
N VAL A 5 9.80 11.28 4.82
CA VAL A 5 8.83 10.21 4.63
C VAL A 5 7.48 10.87 4.80
N ARG A 6 7.00 11.49 3.72
CA ARG A 6 5.56 11.66 3.53
C ARG A 6 5.04 10.22 3.48
N ASP A 7 4.03 9.93 4.29
CA ASP A 7 3.23 8.72 4.10
C ASP A 7 2.46 8.87 2.77
N ASP A 8 3.19 8.92 1.64
CA ASP A 8 2.64 9.02 0.31
C ASP A 8 2.04 7.67 -0.08
N ALA A 9 1.18 7.67 -1.11
CA ALA A 9 0.51 6.47 -1.62
C ALA A 9 1.49 5.30 -1.89
N ASP A 10 2.74 5.57 -2.24
CA ASP A 10 3.77 4.55 -2.43
C ASP A 10 4.10 3.76 -1.15
N THR A 11 4.25 4.41 0.01
CA THR A 11 4.54 3.72 1.28
C THR A 11 3.38 2.79 1.67
N LEU A 12 2.15 3.25 1.46
CA LEU A 12 0.94 2.47 1.68
C LEU A 12 0.87 1.24 0.78
N LEU A 13 1.23 1.41 -0.50
CA LEU A 13 1.27 0.31 -1.45
C LEU A 13 2.42 -0.67 -1.18
N ASP A 14 3.53 -0.22 -0.58
CA ASP A 14 4.62 -1.11 -0.16
C ASP A 14 4.22 -1.95 1.07
N ALA A 15 3.56 -1.34 2.05
CA ALA A 15 2.98 -2.07 3.19
C ALA A 15 1.93 -3.09 2.71
N ALA A 16 1.06 -2.72 1.76
CA ALA A 16 0.09 -3.62 1.17
C ALA A 16 0.74 -4.78 0.41
N ALA A 17 1.82 -4.53 -0.34
CA ALA A 17 2.58 -5.57 -1.03
C ALA A 17 3.20 -6.58 -0.04
N GLY A 18 3.78 -6.11 1.07
CA GLY A 18 4.29 -6.97 2.13
C GLY A 18 3.21 -7.90 2.70
N LEU A 19 2.00 -7.37 2.93
CA LEU A 19 0.87 -8.17 3.40
C LEU A 19 0.43 -9.24 2.39
N VAL A 20 0.51 -8.96 1.09
CA VAL A 20 0.26 -9.99 0.05
C VAL A 20 1.27 -11.12 0.16
N THR A 21 2.56 -10.80 0.34
CA THR A 21 3.61 -11.81 0.47
C THR A 21 3.45 -12.65 1.74
N GLU A 22 3.06 -12.04 2.86
CA GLU A 22 2.92 -12.74 4.14
C GLU A 22 1.61 -13.54 4.29
N ARG A 23 0.49 -12.98 3.81
CA ARG A 23 -0.87 -13.48 4.12
C ARG A 23 -1.73 -13.75 2.89
N GLY A 24 -1.18 -13.51 1.70
CA GLY A 24 -1.93 -13.54 0.45
C GLY A 24 -2.89 -12.36 0.28
N PRO A 25 -3.55 -12.26 -0.88
CA PRO A 25 -4.43 -11.13 -1.24
C PRO A 25 -5.67 -10.99 -0.33
N ALA A 26 -6.13 -12.07 0.30
CA ALA A 26 -7.21 -12.04 1.27
C ALA A 26 -6.83 -11.33 2.58
N GLY A 27 -5.54 -11.35 2.95
CA GLY A 27 -5.01 -10.70 4.15
C GLY A 27 -4.84 -9.18 4.03
N VAL A 28 -4.92 -8.62 2.82
CA VAL A 28 -4.81 -7.18 2.58
C VAL A 28 -6.13 -6.49 2.95
N THR A 29 -6.16 -5.94 4.15
CA THR A 29 -7.28 -5.14 4.68
C THR A 29 -6.84 -3.73 4.97
N MET A 30 -7.77 -2.77 4.95
CA MET A 30 -7.48 -1.37 5.31
C MET A 30 -6.80 -1.27 6.68
N SER A 31 -7.28 -2.04 7.66
CA SER A 31 -6.72 -2.09 9.01
C SER A 31 -5.31 -2.68 9.04
N ALA A 32 -5.02 -3.71 8.24
CA ALA A 32 -3.69 -4.30 8.16
C ALA A 32 -2.69 -3.32 7.52
N VAL A 33 -3.08 -2.64 6.44
CA VAL A 33 -2.26 -1.61 5.80
C VAL A 33 -2.02 -0.44 6.76
N ALA A 34 -3.05 -0.02 7.49
CA ALA A 34 -2.97 1.07 8.46
C ALA A 34 -2.03 0.78 9.64
N ARG A 35 -1.76 -0.50 9.95
CA ARG A 35 -0.76 -0.89 10.96
C ARG A 35 0.67 -0.77 10.47
N GLY A 36 0.88 -0.75 9.15
CA GLY A 36 2.20 -0.65 8.53
C GLY A 36 2.66 0.78 8.26
N VAL A 37 1.86 1.80 8.61
CA VAL A 37 2.18 3.21 8.36
C VAL A 37 2.11 4.04 9.63
N SER A 38 2.78 5.19 9.59
CA SER A 38 2.93 6.11 10.72
C SER A 38 1.61 6.68 11.23
N THR A 39 0.61 6.84 10.35
CA THR A 39 -0.65 7.49 10.70
C THR A 39 -1.83 6.93 9.88
N GLN A 40 -2.88 6.49 10.58
CA GLN A 40 -4.10 5.96 9.95
C GLN A 40 -4.82 7.00 9.07
N ARG A 41 -4.75 8.28 9.43
CA ARG A 41 -5.33 9.39 8.64
C ARG A 41 -4.76 9.45 7.22
N SER A 42 -3.49 9.11 7.02
CA SER A 42 -2.86 9.09 5.71
C SER A 42 -3.42 7.97 4.83
N VAL A 43 -3.70 6.80 5.41
CA VAL A 43 -4.29 5.65 4.70
C VAL A 43 -5.62 6.03 4.07
N TYR A 44 -6.53 6.56 4.88
CA TYR A 44 -7.88 6.89 4.43
C TYR A 44 -7.93 8.16 3.55
N HIS A 45 -6.92 9.03 3.64
CA HIS A 45 -6.77 10.17 2.73
C HIS A 45 -6.33 9.74 1.33
N HIS A 46 -5.47 8.71 1.21
CA HIS A 46 -4.99 8.20 -0.08
C HIS A 46 -5.93 7.15 -0.68
N PHE A 47 -6.48 6.27 0.15
CA PHE A 47 -7.37 5.19 -0.26
C PHE A 47 -8.56 5.14 0.69
N PRO A 48 -9.76 5.56 0.25
CA PRO A 48 -10.94 5.57 1.13
C PRO A 48 -11.35 4.16 1.56
N ASP A 49 -11.08 3.14 0.73
CA ASP A 49 -11.49 1.76 0.96
C ASP A 49 -10.58 0.74 0.25
N ARG A 50 -10.82 -0.55 0.53
CA ARG A 50 -10.05 -1.67 -0.02
C ARG A 50 -10.18 -1.77 -1.55
N ALA A 51 -11.33 -1.43 -2.12
CA ALA A 51 -11.57 -1.48 -3.55
C ALA A 51 -10.84 -0.34 -4.29
N ALA A 52 -10.52 0.77 -3.63
CA ALA A 52 -9.60 1.78 -4.17
C ALA A 52 -8.12 1.36 -4.07
N LEU A 53 -7.75 0.65 -2.99
CA LEU A 53 -6.37 0.21 -2.74
C LEU A 53 -5.91 -0.92 -3.66
N LEU A 54 -6.75 -1.95 -3.87
CA LEU A 54 -6.36 -3.15 -4.63
C LEU A 54 -6.00 -2.87 -6.11
N PRO A 55 -6.76 -2.07 -6.88
CA PRO A 55 -6.39 -1.73 -8.24
C PRO A 55 -5.08 -0.94 -8.32
N ALA A 56 -4.85 0.00 -7.39
CA ALA A 56 -3.61 0.75 -7.33
C ALA A 56 -2.40 -0.16 -7.03
N LEU A 57 -2.57 -1.11 -6.11
CA LEU A 57 -1.56 -2.13 -5.82
C LEU A 57 -1.26 -3.01 -7.04
N TRP A 58 -2.29 -3.44 -7.74
CA TRP A 58 -2.16 -4.25 -8.95
C TRP A 58 -1.39 -3.50 -10.05
N LEU A 59 -1.79 -2.25 -10.36
CA LEU A 59 -1.13 -1.41 -11.36
C LEU A 59 0.34 -1.15 -11.01
N ARG A 60 0.65 -0.88 -9.73
CA ARG A 60 2.04 -0.70 -9.27
C ARG A 60 2.86 -1.97 -9.41
N THR A 61 2.27 -3.12 -9.11
CA THR A 61 2.93 -4.43 -9.24
C THR A 61 3.25 -4.71 -10.71
N LEU A 62 2.29 -4.48 -11.61
CA LEU A 62 2.49 -4.62 -13.05
C LEU A 62 3.55 -3.65 -13.59
N ALA A 63 3.59 -2.40 -13.07
CA ALA A 63 4.60 -1.44 -13.47
C ALA A 63 6.02 -1.88 -13.07
N ARG A 64 6.20 -2.51 -11.90
CA ARG A 64 7.51 -3.05 -11.48
C ARG A 64 7.89 -4.33 -12.20
N SER A 65 6.95 -5.22 -12.46
CA SER A 65 7.22 -6.49 -13.12
C SER A 65 7.56 -6.32 -14.62
N ARG A 66 7.25 -5.17 -15.21
CA ARG A 66 7.56 -4.84 -16.61
C ARG A 66 8.99 -4.34 -16.85
N THR A 67 9.86 -4.40 -15.84
CA THR A 67 11.28 -4.11 -16.01
C THR A 67 11.96 -5.36 -16.59
N PRO A 68 12.56 -5.31 -17.81
CA PRO A 68 13.32 -6.43 -18.37
C PRO A 68 14.64 -6.68 -17.61
#